data_AF-A0A7R9P8I0-F1
#
_entry.id   AF-A0A7R9P8I0-F1
#
_cell.length_a   1.000
_cell.length_b   1.000
_cell.length_c   1.000
_cell.angle_alpha   90.00
_cell.angle_beta   90.00
_cell.angle_gamma   90.00
#
_symmetry.space_group_name_H-M   'P 1'
#
loop_
_entity.id
_entity.type
_entity.pdbx_description
1 polymer ?
#
loop_
_entity_poly.entity_id
_entity_poly.type
_entity_poly.pdbx_seq_one_letter_code
_entity_poly.pdbx_strand_id
1 'polypeptide(L)'
;MWTSQLQTQQQQQLQQQQQQQQTTLRTLGMTSAITLAGPKPIDFQRTAELQEVLKPYNVFETDEELNHRMEILSKLNSLVKEWICEASIKRNMPPNVAEQVGGKIYTFGSYRLGVHHKGADIDALCVAPRHIDRSDYFTSFFELLKQQPEVTELRAVEEAFVPVIKMNFDDIEIDMLFARLALKEIPDTMDLRDDCLLKNLDQKCVRSLNGCRVTDEILRLVPNIENFRLALRTIKLWAKKHGIYSNALGYLGGVSWAMLVARTCQLYPNAVAATLVHKFFLVFSQWKWPQPVLLKQPENVNLGFPVWDPRVNVSDRYHLMPIITPAYPQQNSTFNVSISTRTIMQEEFKNGLEITEDIMQGKVTWDKLFEPPNLFNKYRHFIVLLASSTSAEDHLEWCGLIESKVRHLIGNLERNQHITLAHVNPECFPPLEPESDKFCTMWFIGLLFAKTENLNVDLTYDIQSFTDSVHRQAALIKMLKDGMKIEARHVKRHFIVLLASSTSAEDHLEWCGLIESKVRHLIGNLERNQHITLAHVNPECFPPLEPESDKFCTMWFIGLLFAKTENLNVDLTYDIQSFTDSGKSQDFDVNLNPWLSRDGHQIKPN
;
A
#
# COMPACT_ATOMS: atom_id res chain seq x y z
N MET A 1 -68.76 -4.79 21.80
CA MET A 1 -68.25 -6.02 21.16
C MET A 1 -67.48 -5.70 19.88
N TRP A 2 -68.08 -5.06 18.87
CA TRP A 2 -67.43 -4.78 17.57
C TRP A 2 -66.10 -4.01 17.65
N THR A 3 -65.99 -3.02 18.54
CA THR A 3 -64.76 -2.22 18.72
C THR A 3 -63.56 -3.01 19.26
N SER A 4 -63.78 -4.04 20.08
CA SER A 4 -62.69 -4.84 20.62
C SER A 4 -62.11 -5.79 19.57
N GLN A 5 -62.96 -6.39 18.73
CA GLN A 5 -62.50 -7.29 17.64
C GLN A 5 -61.65 -6.54 16.60
N LEU A 6 -62.01 -5.30 16.26
CA LEU A 6 -61.22 -4.44 15.37
C LEU A 6 -59.84 -4.11 15.95
N GLN A 7 -59.74 -3.81 17.25
CA GLN A 7 -58.46 -3.57 17.92
C GLN A 7 -57.60 -4.84 18.00
N THR A 8 -58.19 -6.01 18.27
CA THR A 8 -57.45 -7.28 18.27
C THR A 8 -56.96 -7.66 16.87
N GLN A 9 -57.75 -7.41 15.82
CA GLN A 9 -57.32 -7.62 14.43
C GLN A 9 -56.20 -6.65 14.03
N GLN A 10 -56.25 -5.37 14.42
CA GLN A 10 -55.15 -4.43 14.17
C GLN A 10 -53.87 -4.83 14.93
N GLN A 11 -53.96 -5.27 16.18
CA GLN A 11 -52.79 -5.78 16.90
C GLN A 11 -52.23 -7.06 16.29
N GLN A 12 -53.07 -7.98 15.82
CA GLN A 12 -52.61 -9.19 15.12
C GLN A 12 -52.00 -8.87 13.75
N GLN A 13 -52.54 -7.91 13.00
CA GLN A 13 -51.93 -7.43 11.75
C GLN A 13 -50.59 -6.71 11.99
N LEU A 14 -50.49 -5.90 13.05
CA LEU A 14 -49.22 -5.26 13.45
C LEU A 14 -48.19 -6.28 13.93
N GLN A 15 -48.59 -7.31 14.68
CA GLN A 15 -47.70 -8.42 15.06
C GLN A 15 -47.30 -9.29 13.86
N GLN A 16 -48.20 -9.54 12.91
CA GLN A 16 -47.87 -10.24 11.66
C GLN A 16 -46.98 -9.40 10.75
N GLN A 17 -47.15 -8.08 10.68
CA GLN A 17 -46.24 -7.18 9.95
C GLN A 17 -44.88 -7.07 10.64
N GLN A 18 -44.82 -7.03 11.97
CA GLN A 18 -43.55 -7.08 12.71
C GLN A 18 -42.85 -8.43 12.58
N GLN A 19 -43.58 -9.55 12.59
CA GLN A 19 -43.01 -10.87 12.29
C GLN A 19 -42.57 -10.99 10.84
N GLN A 20 -43.32 -10.46 9.87
CA GLN A 20 -42.91 -10.43 8.45
C GLN A 20 -41.70 -9.53 8.20
N GLN A 21 -41.58 -8.39 8.89
CA GLN A 21 -40.38 -7.55 8.85
C GLN A 21 -39.18 -8.25 9.53
N GLN A 22 -39.39 -9.04 10.58
CA GLN A 22 -38.34 -9.86 11.19
C GLN A 22 -37.91 -11.05 10.31
N THR A 23 -38.79 -11.61 9.46
CA THR A 23 -38.46 -12.78 8.62
C THR A 23 -37.78 -12.48 7.27
N THR A 24 -37.45 -11.21 6.98
CA THR A 24 -36.55 -10.87 5.86
C THR A 24 -35.35 -10.02 6.26
N LEU A 25 -34.73 -10.33 7.40
CA LEU A 25 -33.33 -9.96 7.66
C LEU A 25 -32.42 -10.66 6.64
N ARG A 26 -32.20 -10.00 5.50
CA ARG A 26 -31.32 -10.46 4.42
C ARG A 26 -29.91 -10.63 4.96
N THR A 27 -29.50 -11.86 5.25
CA THR A 27 -28.14 -12.18 5.71
C THR A 27 -27.14 -11.68 4.68
N LEU A 28 -26.32 -10.71 5.07
CA LEU A 28 -25.20 -10.22 4.26
C LEU A 28 -23.99 -11.13 4.48
N GLY A 29 -23.38 -11.60 3.40
CA GLY A 29 -22.24 -12.50 3.44
C GLY A 29 -22.56 -13.98 3.27
N MET A 30 -21.53 -14.81 3.43
CA MET A 30 -21.58 -16.26 3.25
C MET A 30 -22.15 -17.03 4.44
N THR A 31 -22.26 -16.38 5.60
CA THR A 31 -22.62 -16.96 6.89
C THR A 31 -23.50 -15.99 7.65
N SER A 32 -24.23 -16.49 8.65
CA SER A 32 -24.82 -15.63 9.69
C SER A 32 -23.77 -14.75 10.36
N ALA A 33 -24.22 -13.62 10.92
CA ALA A 33 -23.40 -12.77 11.79
C ALA A 33 -22.94 -13.53 13.05
N ILE A 34 -21.78 -13.18 13.59
CA ILE A 34 -21.27 -13.72 14.86
C ILE A 34 -22.06 -13.15 16.04
N THR A 35 -22.47 -11.89 15.94
CA THR A 35 -23.35 -11.25 16.93
C THR A 35 -24.17 -10.14 16.29
N LEU A 36 -25.39 -9.95 16.77
CA LEU A 36 -26.28 -8.84 16.44
C LEU A 36 -26.32 -7.79 17.55
N ALA A 37 -25.46 -7.90 18.58
CA ALA A 37 -25.39 -6.93 19.66
C ALA A 37 -25.03 -5.53 19.12
N GLY A 38 -25.77 -4.51 19.57
CA GLY A 38 -25.44 -3.11 19.34
C GLY A 38 -24.28 -2.61 20.23
N PRO A 39 -23.75 -1.42 19.92
CA PRO A 39 -22.67 -0.79 20.68
C PRO A 39 -23.13 -0.39 22.09
N LYS A 40 -22.20 -0.41 23.04
CA LYS A 40 -22.34 0.20 24.37
C LYS A 40 -21.87 1.66 24.32
N PRO A 41 -22.19 2.50 25.32
CA PRO A 41 -21.70 3.88 25.39
C PRO A 41 -20.18 4.02 25.25
N ILE A 42 -19.41 3.08 25.82
CA ILE A 42 -17.95 3.05 25.70
C ILE A 42 -17.46 2.79 24.27
N ASP A 43 -18.19 2.02 23.45
CA ASP A 43 -17.82 1.77 22.05
C ASP A 43 -17.97 3.04 21.20
N PHE A 44 -18.98 3.88 21.51
CA PHE A 44 -19.13 5.20 20.91
C PHE A 44 -18.02 6.15 21.34
N GLN A 45 -17.67 6.18 22.64
CA GLN A 45 -16.53 6.97 23.13
C GLN A 45 -15.22 6.58 22.43
N ARG A 46 -14.90 5.28 22.36
CA ARG A 46 -13.71 4.78 21.63
C ARG A 46 -13.76 5.11 20.14
N THR A 47 -14.95 5.21 19.54
CA THR A 47 -15.12 5.63 18.14
C THR A 47 -14.87 7.12 17.95
N ALA A 48 -15.31 7.97 18.87
CA ALA A 48 -15.00 9.41 18.84
C ALA A 48 -13.49 9.66 19.02
N GLU A 49 -12.86 9.00 19.99
CA GLU A 49 -11.41 9.05 20.19
C GLU A 49 -10.63 8.59 18.94
N LEU A 50 -11.12 7.56 18.24
CA LEU A 50 -10.54 7.13 16.96
C LEU A 50 -10.67 8.21 15.88
N GLN A 51 -11.83 8.88 15.77
CA GLN A 51 -12.02 9.96 14.80
C GLN A 51 -11.07 11.14 15.04
N GLU A 52 -10.85 11.53 16.30
CA GLU A 52 -9.91 12.59 16.65
C GLU A 52 -8.45 12.21 16.30
N VAL A 53 -7.99 11.02 16.69
CA VAL A 53 -6.62 10.55 16.40
C VAL A 53 -6.37 10.42 14.89
N LEU A 54 -7.40 10.19 14.06
CA LEU A 54 -7.24 10.13 12.61
C LEU A 54 -7.01 11.50 11.96
N LYS A 55 -7.43 12.63 12.55
CA LYS A 55 -7.37 13.97 11.91
C LYS A 55 -5.94 14.39 11.50
N PRO A 56 -4.90 14.27 12.34
CA PRO A 56 -3.55 14.71 11.98
C PRO A 56 -2.90 13.94 10.82
N TYR A 57 -3.45 12.77 10.46
CA TYR A 57 -2.93 11.93 9.37
C TYR A 57 -3.52 12.29 7.99
N ASN A 58 -4.28 13.38 7.86
CA ASN A 58 -4.91 13.83 6.61
C ASN A 58 -5.73 12.75 5.88
N VAL A 59 -6.33 11.83 6.66
CA VAL A 59 -7.19 10.76 6.14
C VAL A 59 -8.65 11.19 5.93
N PHE A 60 -8.94 12.49 6.03
CA PHE A 60 -10.21 13.10 5.65
C PHE A 60 -9.88 14.28 4.72
N GLU A 61 -10.69 14.48 3.68
CA GLU A 61 -10.64 15.68 2.83
C GLU A 61 -11.62 16.74 3.34
N THR A 62 -11.41 17.99 2.96
CA THR A 62 -12.34 19.08 3.27
C THR A 62 -13.51 19.12 2.28
N ASP A 63 -14.59 19.82 2.63
CA ASP A 63 -15.75 19.96 1.75
C ASP A 63 -15.37 20.73 0.45
N GLU A 64 -14.41 21.65 0.52
CA GLU A 64 -13.88 22.36 -0.66
C GLU A 64 -13.16 21.39 -1.62
N GLU A 65 -12.30 20.51 -1.11
CA GLU A 65 -11.60 19.49 -1.92
C GLU A 65 -12.58 18.50 -2.56
N LEU A 66 -13.62 18.10 -1.81
CA LEU A 66 -14.68 17.23 -2.32
C LEU A 66 -15.50 17.89 -3.43
N ASN A 67 -15.81 19.20 -3.29
CA ASN A 67 -16.50 19.97 -4.32
C ASN A 67 -15.63 20.13 -5.58
N HIS A 68 -14.34 20.45 -5.42
CA HIS A 68 -13.36 20.54 -6.52
C HIS A 68 -13.32 19.26 -7.35
N ARG A 69 -13.20 18.10 -6.67
CA ARG A 69 -13.27 16.77 -7.31
C ARG A 69 -14.59 16.54 -8.07
N MET A 70 -15.72 17.04 -7.55
CA MET A 70 -17.02 16.92 -8.22
C MET A 70 -17.13 17.80 -9.47
N GLU A 71 -16.56 19.01 -9.45
CA GLU A 71 -16.53 19.91 -10.61
C GLU A 71 -15.69 19.32 -11.76
N ILE A 72 -14.49 18.82 -11.44
CA ILE A 72 -13.61 18.14 -12.40
C ILE A 72 -14.30 16.91 -13.03
N LEU A 73 -14.95 16.07 -12.21
CA LEU A 73 -15.71 14.91 -12.70
C LEU A 73 -16.90 15.31 -13.59
N SER A 74 -17.57 16.43 -13.29
CA SER A 74 -18.66 16.97 -14.10
C SER A 74 -18.15 17.46 -15.47
N LYS A 75 -17.02 18.18 -15.50
CA LYS A 75 -16.37 18.64 -16.74
C LYS A 75 -15.89 17.45 -17.58
N LEU A 76 -15.20 16.47 -16.98
CA LEU A 76 -14.76 15.26 -17.68
C LEU A 76 -15.92 14.44 -18.25
N ASN A 77 -17.02 14.29 -17.51
CA ASN A 77 -18.20 13.59 -18.01
C ASN A 77 -18.85 14.33 -19.20
N SER A 78 -18.75 15.66 -19.23
CA SER A 78 -19.19 16.48 -20.36
C SER A 78 -18.30 16.28 -21.58
N LEU A 79 -16.96 16.33 -21.41
CA LEU A 79 -15.98 16.05 -22.47
C LEU A 79 -16.14 14.65 -23.08
N VAL A 80 -16.45 13.63 -22.26
CA VAL A 80 -16.74 12.27 -22.75
C VAL A 80 -17.99 12.23 -23.63
N LYS A 81 -19.07 12.94 -23.26
CA LYS A 81 -20.30 13.02 -24.07
C LYS A 81 -20.09 13.77 -25.37
N GLU A 82 -19.38 14.90 -25.32
CA GLU A 82 -18.99 15.69 -26.48
C GLU A 82 -18.17 14.85 -27.47
N TRP A 83 -17.10 14.22 -27.00
CA TRP A 83 -16.26 13.33 -27.80
C TRP A 83 -17.05 12.18 -28.46
N ILE A 84 -17.91 11.50 -27.70
CA ILE A 84 -18.70 10.38 -28.23
C ILE A 84 -19.69 10.88 -29.29
N CYS A 85 -20.30 12.05 -29.09
CA CYS A 85 -21.16 12.69 -30.10
C CYS A 85 -20.37 12.99 -31.39
N GLU A 86 -19.24 13.68 -31.29
CA GLU A 86 -18.39 13.98 -32.46
C GLU A 86 -17.91 12.72 -33.19
N ALA A 87 -17.43 11.72 -32.46
CA ALA A 87 -16.96 10.45 -33.02
C ALA A 87 -18.11 9.70 -33.71
N SER A 88 -19.34 9.83 -33.22
CA SER A 88 -20.54 9.29 -33.87
C SER A 88 -20.84 10.01 -35.18
N ILE A 89 -20.79 11.35 -35.21
CA ILE A 89 -20.98 12.17 -36.43
C ILE A 89 -19.91 11.84 -37.47
N LYS A 90 -18.64 11.75 -37.06
CA LYS A 90 -17.50 11.33 -37.92
C LYS A 90 -17.68 9.93 -38.53
N ARG A 91 -18.49 9.07 -37.90
CA ARG A 91 -18.91 7.74 -38.41
C ARG A 91 -20.23 7.79 -39.22
N ASN A 92 -20.61 8.96 -39.73
CA ASN A 92 -21.83 9.25 -40.51
C ASN A 92 -23.16 9.04 -39.75
N MET A 93 -23.17 9.12 -38.42
CA MET A 93 -24.41 9.15 -37.65
C MET A 93 -25.08 10.54 -37.77
N PRO A 94 -26.41 10.62 -38.01
CA PRO A 94 -27.12 11.90 -38.00
C PRO A 94 -26.94 12.64 -36.66
N PRO A 95 -26.72 13.97 -36.65
CA PRO A 95 -26.43 14.71 -35.41
C PRO A 95 -27.47 14.52 -34.30
N ASN A 96 -28.75 14.53 -34.65
CA ASN A 96 -29.86 14.31 -33.72
C ASN A 96 -29.90 12.90 -33.09
N VAL A 97 -29.19 11.93 -33.67
CA VAL A 97 -29.00 10.58 -33.10
C VAL A 97 -27.69 10.52 -32.32
N ALA A 98 -26.64 11.19 -32.81
CA ALA A 98 -25.36 11.30 -32.11
C ALA A 98 -25.48 11.99 -30.74
N GLU A 99 -26.33 13.01 -30.61
CA GLU A 99 -26.66 13.64 -29.33
C GLU A 99 -27.32 12.68 -28.33
N GLN A 100 -27.92 11.58 -28.81
CA GLN A 100 -28.68 10.62 -28.00
C GLN A 100 -27.88 9.35 -27.63
N VAL A 101 -26.71 9.09 -28.24
CA VAL A 101 -25.91 7.89 -27.90
C VAL A 101 -25.33 7.94 -26.49
N GLY A 102 -25.27 9.13 -25.88
CA GLY A 102 -24.82 9.33 -24.51
C GLY A 102 -23.35 8.99 -24.32
N GLY A 103 -23.05 8.40 -23.16
CA GLY A 103 -21.69 8.20 -22.67
C GLY A 103 -21.57 8.71 -21.24
N LYS A 104 -20.78 8.03 -20.41
CA LYS A 104 -20.75 8.31 -18.97
C LYS A 104 -19.43 7.90 -18.32
N ILE A 105 -18.97 8.73 -17.38
CA ILE A 105 -17.89 8.39 -16.46
C ILE A 105 -18.46 7.75 -15.19
N TYR A 106 -17.78 6.71 -14.71
CA TYR A 106 -18.01 6.08 -13.41
C TYR A 106 -16.73 6.17 -12.60
N THR A 107 -16.82 6.53 -11.32
CA THR A 107 -15.68 6.43 -10.41
C THR A 107 -15.67 5.08 -9.69
N PHE A 108 -14.48 4.60 -9.35
CA PHE A 108 -14.31 3.38 -8.56
C PHE A 108 -13.24 3.56 -7.47
N GLY A 109 -12.69 2.45 -6.98
CA GLY A 109 -11.56 2.43 -6.07
C GLY A 109 -11.76 3.27 -4.82
N SER A 110 -10.73 3.98 -4.38
CA SER A 110 -10.72 4.61 -3.05
C SER A 110 -11.59 5.87 -2.98
N TYR A 111 -11.70 6.60 -4.08
CA TYR A 111 -12.57 7.77 -4.20
C TYR A 111 -14.04 7.38 -4.02
N ARG A 112 -14.55 6.47 -4.86
CA ARG A 112 -15.93 5.99 -4.85
C ARG A 112 -16.35 5.31 -3.55
N LEU A 113 -15.44 4.59 -2.88
CA LEU A 113 -15.70 4.02 -1.56
C LEU A 113 -15.89 5.10 -0.47
N GLY A 114 -15.42 6.34 -0.68
CA GLY A 114 -15.41 7.40 0.32
C GLY A 114 -14.32 7.18 1.38
N VAL A 115 -13.16 6.64 0.98
CA VAL A 115 -11.99 6.36 1.86
C VAL A 115 -10.65 6.78 1.23
N HIS A 116 -10.71 7.74 0.31
CA HIS A 116 -9.57 8.44 -0.26
C HIS A 116 -8.98 9.41 0.79
N HIS A 117 -7.68 9.68 0.70
CA HIS A 117 -6.96 10.62 1.58
C HIS A 117 -6.67 11.90 0.81
N LYS A 118 -6.31 12.98 1.51
CA LYS A 118 -5.92 14.24 0.86
C LYS A 118 -4.79 13.97 -0.15
N GLY A 119 -4.93 14.49 -1.36
CA GLY A 119 -4.00 14.25 -2.47
C GLY A 119 -4.10 12.87 -3.13
N ALA A 120 -5.16 12.09 -2.86
CA ALA A 120 -5.40 10.84 -3.57
C ALA A 120 -5.82 11.05 -5.05
N ASP A 121 -5.53 10.03 -5.84
CA ASP A 121 -5.97 9.84 -7.20
C ASP A 121 -7.49 9.59 -7.32
N ILE A 122 -8.04 9.89 -8.49
CA ILE A 122 -9.40 9.47 -8.89
C ILE A 122 -9.33 8.34 -9.93
N ASP A 123 -9.62 7.13 -9.46
CA ASP A 123 -9.99 5.98 -10.28
C ASP A 123 -11.28 6.27 -11.09
N ALA A 124 -11.17 6.44 -12.41
CA ALA A 124 -12.28 6.76 -13.30
C ALA A 124 -12.42 5.77 -14.48
N LEU A 125 -13.64 5.58 -14.98
CA LEU A 125 -13.96 4.69 -16.09
C LEU A 125 -14.88 5.39 -17.08
N CYS A 126 -14.38 5.65 -18.28
CA CYS A 126 -15.18 6.05 -19.43
C CYS A 126 -15.90 4.83 -20.02
N VAL A 127 -17.23 4.90 -20.06
CA VAL A 127 -18.10 3.88 -20.66
C VAL A 127 -18.75 4.43 -21.92
N ALA A 128 -18.47 3.77 -23.05
CA ALA A 128 -18.90 4.20 -24.38
C ALA A 128 -19.74 3.13 -25.12
N PRO A 129 -20.60 3.54 -26.07
CA PRO A 129 -21.39 2.62 -26.89
C PRO A 129 -20.53 1.83 -27.90
N ARG A 130 -21.11 0.77 -28.47
CA ARG A 130 -20.43 -0.25 -29.27
C ARG A 130 -19.65 0.28 -30.48
N HIS A 131 -20.07 1.41 -31.04
CA HIS A 131 -19.44 2.03 -32.21
C HIS A 131 -18.28 2.98 -31.88
N ILE A 132 -17.86 3.09 -30.61
CA ILE A 132 -16.67 3.85 -30.19
C ILE A 132 -15.58 2.87 -29.82
N ASP A 133 -14.48 2.85 -30.57
CA ASP A 133 -13.41 1.86 -30.40
C ASP A 133 -12.35 2.30 -29.37
N ARG A 134 -11.59 1.34 -28.81
CA ARG A 134 -10.47 1.64 -27.88
C ARG A 134 -9.39 2.50 -28.53
N SER A 135 -9.19 2.37 -29.84
CA SER A 135 -8.33 3.25 -30.62
C SER A 135 -8.82 4.69 -30.62
N ASP A 136 -10.13 4.93 -30.67
CA ASP A 136 -10.68 6.29 -30.64
C ASP A 136 -10.39 6.96 -29.29
N TYR A 137 -10.43 6.18 -28.20
CA TYR A 137 -10.08 6.62 -26.85
C TYR A 137 -8.61 7.05 -26.72
N PHE A 138 -7.68 6.22 -27.19
CA PHE A 138 -6.24 6.54 -27.15
C PHE A 138 -5.76 7.52 -28.24
N THR A 139 -6.64 7.95 -29.15
CA THR A 139 -6.31 8.94 -30.19
C THR A 139 -7.17 10.20 -30.07
N SER A 140 -8.41 10.16 -30.58
CA SER A 140 -9.29 11.32 -30.63
C SER A 140 -9.68 11.90 -29.26
N PHE A 141 -9.88 11.05 -28.24
CA PHE A 141 -10.16 11.54 -26.88
C PHE A 141 -8.90 12.03 -26.17
N PHE A 142 -7.77 11.33 -26.36
CA PHE A 142 -6.47 11.78 -25.85
C PHE A 142 -6.11 13.18 -26.38
N GLU A 143 -6.27 13.43 -27.68
CA GLU A 143 -6.04 14.77 -28.25
C GLU A 143 -7.09 15.81 -27.82
N LEU A 144 -8.32 15.43 -27.45
CA LEU A 144 -9.31 16.34 -26.85
C LEU A 144 -8.90 16.75 -25.42
N LEU A 145 -8.44 15.79 -24.60
CA LEU A 145 -7.93 16.07 -23.25
C LEU A 145 -6.73 17.02 -23.30
N LYS A 146 -5.80 16.79 -24.22
CA LYS A 146 -4.59 17.59 -24.45
C LYS A 146 -4.87 19.06 -24.85
N GLN A 147 -6.09 19.36 -25.32
CA GLN A 147 -6.52 20.71 -25.65
C GLN A 147 -7.14 21.46 -24.45
N GLN A 148 -7.41 20.78 -23.34
CA GLN A 148 -7.95 21.41 -22.13
C GLN A 148 -6.84 22.13 -21.37
N PRO A 149 -6.99 23.42 -21.00
CA PRO A 149 -5.95 24.17 -20.29
C PRO A 149 -5.71 23.64 -18.87
N GLU A 150 -6.66 22.92 -18.28
CA GLU A 150 -6.53 22.30 -16.95
C GLU A 150 -5.79 20.95 -16.95
N VAL A 151 -5.52 20.37 -18.12
CA VAL A 151 -4.90 19.05 -18.25
C VAL A 151 -3.38 19.17 -18.38
N THR A 152 -2.67 18.58 -17.42
CA THR A 152 -1.21 18.44 -17.39
C THR A 152 -0.82 16.97 -17.21
N GLU A 153 0.47 16.66 -17.40
CA GLU A 153 1.03 15.29 -17.23
C GLU A 153 0.31 14.16 -17.98
N LEU A 154 -0.37 14.50 -19.08
CA LEU A 154 -1.21 13.58 -19.85
C LEU A 154 -0.38 12.50 -20.55
N ARG A 155 -0.58 11.24 -20.16
CA ARG A 155 0.13 10.06 -20.67
C ARG A 155 -0.81 8.86 -20.87
N ALA A 156 -0.55 8.07 -21.90
CA ALA A 156 -1.35 6.88 -22.25
C ALA A 156 -0.54 5.60 -22.07
N VAL A 157 -1.14 4.58 -21.45
CA VAL A 157 -0.53 3.25 -21.24
C VAL A 157 -1.45 2.17 -21.81
N GLU A 158 -1.46 2.04 -23.14
CA GLU A 158 -2.38 1.14 -23.86
C GLU A 158 -2.07 -0.36 -23.66
N GLU A 159 -0.79 -0.70 -23.46
CA GLU A 159 -0.34 -2.09 -23.27
C GLU A 159 -0.31 -2.59 -21.83
N ALA A 160 -0.83 -1.79 -20.90
CA ALA A 160 -1.07 -2.24 -19.53
C ALA A 160 -2.08 -3.40 -19.47
N PHE A 161 -2.03 -4.16 -18.37
CA PHE A 161 -2.98 -5.24 -18.07
C PHE A 161 -4.44 -4.77 -18.08
N VAL A 162 -4.65 -3.52 -17.65
CA VAL A 162 -5.85 -2.71 -17.86
C VAL A 162 -5.40 -1.39 -18.50
N PRO A 163 -5.77 -1.09 -19.76
CA PRO A 163 -5.33 0.13 -20.44
C PRO A 163 -5.88 1.40 -19.77
N VAL A 164 -5.02 2.41 -19.60
CA VAL A 164 -5.32 3.64 -18.84
C VAL A 164 -4.75 4.88 -19.54
N ILE A 165 -5.48 5.99 -19.46
CA ILE A 165 -4.92 7.35 -19.63
C ILE A 165 -4.74 7.91 -18.21
N LYS A 166 -3.54 8.35 -17.88
CA LYS A 166 -3.24 9.07 -16.64
C LYS A 166 -3.06 10.55 -16.97
N MET A 167 -3.56 11.43 -16.12
CA MET A 167 -3.40 12.88 -16.25
C MET A 167 -3.47 13.54 -14.89
N ASN A 168 -2.89 14.73 -14.76
CA ASN A 168 -3.30 15.69 -13.75
C ASN A 168 -4.36 16.61 -14.39
N PHE A 169 -5.52 16.74 -13.76
CA PHE A 169 -6.59 17.64 -14.18
C PHE A 169 -6.88 18.60 -13.01
N ASP A 170 -6.53 19.88 -13.18
CA ASP A 170 -6.74 20.94 -12.18
C ASP A 170 -6.21 20.57 -10.78
N ASP A 171 -4.94 20.16 -10.75
CA ASP A 171 -4.17 19.66 -9.60
C ASP A 171 -4.63 18.33 -8.98
N ILE A 172 -5.38 17.51 -9.73
CA ILE A 172 -5.81 16.16 -9.31
C ILE A 172 -5.33 15.07 -10.27
N GLU A 173 -4.59 14.06 -9.77
CA GLU A 173 -4.26 12.87 -10.57
C GLU A 173 -5.53 12.02 -10.84
N ILE A 174 -5.73 11.66 -12.11
CA ILE A 174 -6.87 10.88 -12.59
C ILE A 174 -6.39 9.72 -13.45
N ASP A 175 -6.73 8.51 -13.01
CA ASP A 175 -6.49 7.26 -13.73
C ASP A 175 -7.76 6.85 -14.45
N MET A 176 -7.85 7.21 -15.73
CA MET A 176 -9.05 6.94 -16.52
C MET A 176 -8.92 5.72 -17.42
N LEU A 177 -9.73 4.72 -17.12
CA LEU A 177 -9.90 3.48 -17.87
C LEU A 177 -10.96 3.65 -18.97
N PHE A 178 -10.95 2.74 -19.95
CA PHE A 178 -11.97 2.68 -21.01
C PHE A 178 -12.62 1.30 -21.12
N ALA A 179 -13.96 1.30 -21.17
CA ALA A 179 -14.79 0.15 -21.51
C ALA A 179 -15.83 0.49 -22.58
N ARG A 180 -15.91 -0.35 -23.60
CA ARG A 180 -16.94 -0.30 -24.64
C ARG A 180 -17.99 -1.37 -24.36
N LEU A 181 -19.26 -0.98 -24.23
CA LEU A 181 -20.36 -1.94 -24.06
C LEU A 181 -20.93 -2.38 -25.41
N ALA A 182 -21.56 -3.56 -25.44
CA ALA A 182 -22.24 -4.09 -26.63
C ALA A 182 -23.62 -3.44 -26.90
N LEU A 183 -23.77 -2.16 -26.55
CA LEU A 183 -25.01 -1.37 -26.58
C LEU A 183 -24.91 -0.23 -27.61
N LYS A 184 -26.05 0.24 -28.13
CA LYS A 184 -26.09 1.38 -29.07
C LYS A 184 -25.96 2.74 -28.37
N GLU A 185 -26.47 2.81 -27.15
CA GLU A 185 -26.64 4.03 -26.36
C GLU A 185 -26.22 3.74 -24.91
N ILE A 186 -25.66 4.73 -24.23
CA ILE A 186 -25.24 4.69 -22.81
C ILE A 186 -26.04 5.75 -22.05
N PRO A 187 -27.23 5.40 -21.51
CA PRO A 187 -28.07 6.34 -20.76
C PRO A 187 -27.46 6.72 -19.40
N ASP A 188 -27.76 7.93 -18.93
CA ASP A 188 -27.26 8.44 -17.64
C ASP A 188 -27.69 7.61 -16.43
N THR A 189 -28.84 6.93 -16.52
CA THR A 189 -29.36 6.02 -15.49
C THR A 189 -28.71 4.62 -15.50
N MET A 190 -27.76 4.36 -16.39
CA MET A 190 -27.09 3.06 -16.49
C MET A 190 -26.37 2.68 -15.19
N ASP A 191 -26.49 1.39 -14.86
CA ASP A 191 -25.85 0.71 -13.75
C ASP A 191 -25.02 -0.45 -14.31
N LEU A 192 -23.75 -0.53 -13.92
CA LEU A 192 -22.81 -1.50 -14.43
C LEU A 192 -22.90 -2.88 -13.76
N ARG A 193 -23.88 -3.12 -12.86
CA ARG A 193 -24.08 -4.40 -12.16
C ARG A 193 -24.31 -5.60 -13.06
N ASP A 194 -25.16 -5.47 -14.07
CA ASP A 194 -25.69 -6.63 -14.79
C ASP A 194 -24.55 -7.40 -15.48
N ASP A 195 -24.42 -8.69 -15.16
CA ASP A 195 -23.43 -9.58 -15.79
C ASP A 195 -23.64 -9.72 -17.30
N CYS A 196 -24.87 -9.53 -17.79
CA CYS A 196 -25.16 -9.55 -19.22
C CYS A 196 -24.44 -8.43 -19.99
N LEU A 197 -24.05 -7.34 -19.34
CA LEU A 197 -23.25 -6.27 -19.94
C LEU A 197 -21.85 -6.75 -20.38
N LEU A 198 -21.32 -7.81 -19.76
CA LEU A 198 -20.03 -8.40 -20.09
C LEU A 198 -20.09 -9.32 -21.33
N LYS A 199 -21.28 -9.63 -21.83
CA LYS A 199 -21.48 -10.56 -22.94
C LYS A 199 -20.83 -10.03 -24.22
N ASN A 200 -19.99 -10.85 -24.84
CA ASN A 200 -19.22 -10.56 -26.05
C ASN A 200 -18.23 -9.38 -25.91
N LEU A 201 -17.83 -9.00 -24.69
CA LEU A 201 -16.77 -8.00 -24.48
C LEU A 201 -15.38 -8.63 -24.53
N ASP A 202 -14.38 -7.83 -24.94
CA ASP A 202 -12.97 -8.23 -24.84
C ASP A 202 -12.47 -8.21 -23.39
N GLN A 203 -11.40 -8.97 -23.15
CA GLN A 203 -10.84 -9.14 -21.82
C GLN A 203 -10.30 -7.83 -21.20
N LYS A 204 -9.82 -6.87 -22.01
CA LYS A 204 -9.38 -5.54 -21.54
C LYS A 204 -10.62 -4.73 -21.05
N CYS A 205 -11.75 -4.75 -21.78
CA CYS A 205 -13.02 -4.13 -21.33
C CYS A 205 -13.58 -4.73 -20.04
N VAL A 206 -13.61 -6.06 -19.90
CA VAL A 206 -14.12 -6.71 -18.67
C VAL A 206 -13.26 -6.36 -17.45
N ARG A 207 -11.93 -6.29 -17.60
CA ARG A 207 -11.04 -5.83 -16.52
C ARG A 207 -11.33 -4.37 -16.12
N SER A 208 -11.54 -3.48 -17.09
CA SER A 208 -11.88 -2.08 -16.83
C SER A 208 -13.21 -1.94 -16.08
N LEU A 209 -14.24 -2.68 -16.49
CA LEU A 209 -15.56 -2.69 -15.82
C LEU A 209 -15.50 -3.24 -14.40
N ASN A 210 -14.62 -4.21 -14.13
CA ASN A 210 -14.53 -4.87 -12.83
C ASN A 210 -14.18 -3.92 -11.68
N GLY A 211 -13.42 -2.84 -11.92
CA GLY A 211 -13.14 -1.82 -10.89
C GLY A 211 -14.42 -1.23 -10.31
N CYS A 212 -15.30 -0.72 -11.18
CA CYS A 212 -16.61 -0.18 -10.79
C CYS A 212 -17.51 -1.26 -10.18
N ARG A 213 -17.62 -2.43 -10.83
CA ARG A 213 -18.50 -3.52 -10.38
C ARG A 213 -18.13 -4.01 -8.97
N VAL A 214 -16.83 -4.16 -8.67
CA VAL A 214 -16.35 -4.61 -7.36
C VAL A 214 -16.60 -3.56 -6.28
N THR A 215 -16.27 -2.29 -6.54
CA THR A 215 -16.48 -1.23 -5.55
C THR A 215 -17.96 -1.06 -5.19
N ASP A 216 -18.85 -1.03 -6.18
CA ASP A 216 -20.29 -0.90 -5.93
C ASP A 216 -20.89 -2.14 -5.25
N GLU A 217 -20.42 -3.36 -5.55
CA GLU A 217 -20.83 -4.56 -4.82
C GLU A 217 -20.34 -4.54 -3.36
N ILE A 218 -19.12 -4.07 -3.07
CA ILE A 218 -18.63 -3.92 -1.68
C ILE A 218 -19.57 -3.00 -0.88
N LEU A 219 -19.96 -1.85 -1.44
CA LEU A 219 -20.87 -0.90 -0.78
C LEU A 219 -22.28 -1.48 -0.53
N ARG A 220 -22.76 -2.39 -1.39
CA ARG A 220 -24.05 -3.09 -1.20
C ARG A 220 -23.98 -4.27 -0.22
N LEU A 221 -22.78 -4.80 0.02
CA LEU A 221 -22.54 -5.99 0.85
C LEU A 221 -22.16 -5.65 2.31
N VAL A 222 -22.11 -4.37 2.67
CA VAL A 222 -21.94 -3.89 4.05
C VAL A 222 -23.26 -3.38 4.65
N PRO A 223 -23.53 -3.65 5.95
CA PRO A 223 -24.77 -3.25 6.62
C PRO A 223 -24.83 -1.76 6.99
N ASN A 224 -23.68 -1.12 7.19
CA ASN A 224 -23.58 0.31 7.48
C ASN A 224 -22.33 0.88 6.78
N ILE A 225 -22.56 1.80 5.85
CA ILE A 225 -21.50 2.35 4.99
C ILE A 225 -20.56 3.27 5.77
N GLU A 226 -21.05 4.07 6.72
CA GLU A 226 -20.22 5.02 7.47
C GLU A 226 -19.29 4.32 8.47
N ASN A 227 -19.81 3.32 9.19
CA ASN A 227 -18.98 2.48 10.07
C ASN A 227 -17.93 1.70 9.27
N PHE A 228 -18.29 1.22 8.07
CA PHE A 228 -17.35 0.60 7.13
C PHE A 228 -16.26 1.58 6.66
N ARG A 229 -16.64 2.81 6.24
CA ARG A 229 -15.72 3.85 5.77
C ARG A 229 -14.70 4.22 6.84
N LEU A 230 -15.16 4.50 8.05
CA LEU A 230 -14.27 4.89 9.16
C LEU A 230 -13.32 3.74 9.52
N ALA A 231 -13.83 2.51 9.68
CA ALA A 231 -12.99 1.34 9.94
C ALA A 231 -11.96 1.09 8.80
N LEU A 232 -12.35 1.29 7.54
CA LEU A 232 -11.44 1.13 6.40
C LEU A 232 -10.39 2.24 6.30
N ARG A 233 -10.72 3.50 6.65
CA ARG A 233 -9.71 4.57 6.81
C ARG A 233 -8.67 4.18 7.87
N THR A 234 -9.11 3.69 9.03
CA THR A 234 -8.23 3.18 10.10
C THR A 234 -7.32 2.04 9.63
N ILE A 235 -7.89 0.98 9.03
CA ILE A 235 -7.12 -0.18 8.58
C ILE A 235 -6.15 0.17 7.44
N LYS A 236 -6.51 1.09 6.53
CA LYS A 236 -5.59 1.59 5.49
C LYS A 236 -4.42 2.36 6.08
N LEU A 237 -4.66 3.23 7.07
CA LEU A 237 -3.60 3.98 7.75
C LEU A 237 -2.65 3.04 8.51
N TRP A 238 -3.22 2.12 9.31
CA TRP A 238 -2.48 1.07 10.01
C TRP A 238 -1.60 0.25 9.05
N ALA A 239 -2.19 -0.29 7.97
CA ALA A 239 -1.47 -1.13 7.00
C ALA A 239 -0.33 -0.37 6.29
N LYS A 240 -0.50 0.94 6.02
CA LYS A 240 0.59 1.80 5.52
C LYS A 240 1.69 1.97 6.58
N LYS A 241 1.34 2.36 7.81
CA LYS A 241 2.30 2.58 8.92
C LYS A 241 3.07 1.32 9.31
N HIS A 242 2.46 0.14 9.18
CA HIS A 242 3.08 -1.16 9.47
C HIS A 242 3.81 -1.79 8.26
N GLY A 243 3.98 -1.08 7.13
CA GLY A 243 4.76 -1.58 6.00
C GLY A 243 4.14 -2.78 5.27
N ILE A 244 2.81 -2.92 5.28
CA ILE A 244 2.09 -4.06 4.69
C ILE A 244 1.02 -3.62 3.66
N TYR A 245 1.24 -2.47 3.00
CA TYR A 245 0.38 -1.92 1.95
C TYR A 245 1.14 -1.78 0.62
N SER A 246 1.23 -2.87 -0.16
CA SER A 246 1.57 -2.84 -1.61
C SER A 246 1.21 -4.18 -2.24
N ASN A 247 0.34 -4.18 -3.25
CA ASN A 247 0.01 -5.40 -4.02
C ASN A 247 1.15 -5.83 -4.96
N ALA A 248 2.00 -4.90 -5.42
CA ALA A 248 3.14 -5.21 -6.28
C ALA A 248 4.20 -6.03 -5.53
N LEU A 249 4.44 -5.67 -4.26
CA LEU A 249 5.41 -6.32 -3.37
C LEU A 249 4.88 -7.59 -2.68
N GLY A 250 3.62 -7.97 -2.90
CA GLY A 250 3.02 -9.19 -2.33
C GLY A 250 2.26 -9.02 -1.02
N TYR A 251 2.01 -7.79 -0.58
CA TYR A 251 1.04 -7.50 0.49
C TYR A 251 -0.35 -7.19 -0.11
N LEU A 252 -1.25 -6.62 0.69
CA LEU A 252 -2.60 -6.26 0.26
C LEU A 252 -2.66 -4.84 -0.32
N GLY A 253 -3.34 -4.70 -1.47
CA GLY A 253 -3.78 -3.41 -2.01
C GLY A 253 -5.13 -2.95 -1.44
N GLY A 254 -5.53 -1.73 -1.77
CA GLY A 254 -6.71 -1.07 -1.20
C GLY A 254 -8.03 -1.84 -1.31
N VAL A 255 -8.28 -2.50 -2.45
CA VAL A 255 -9.50 -3.32 -2.65
C VAL A 255 -9.50 -4.57 -1.77
N SER A 256 -8.34 -5.18 -1.55
CA SER A 256 -8.20 -6.35 -0.67
C SER A 256 -8.49 -5.99 0.78
N TRP A 257 -7.95 -4.85 1.26
CA TRP A 257 -8.28 -4.30 2.58
C TRP A 257 -9.77 -3.95 2.71
N ALA A 258 -10.36 -3.33 1.68
CA ALA A 258 -11.80 -3.03 1.65
C ALA A 258 -12.65 -4.30 1.79
N MET A 259 -12.29 -5.39 1.12
CA MET A 259 -13.01 -6.66 1.24
C MET A 259 -12.84 -7.33 2.60
N LEU A 260 -11.67 -7.25 3.23
CA LEU A 260 -11.49 -7.75 4.60
C LEU A 260 -12.36 -6.97 5.60
N VAL A 261 -12.35 -5.63 5.55
CA VAL A 261 -13.18 -4.79 6.44
C VAL A 261 -14.67 -5.00 6.17
N ALA A 262 -15.09 -5.10 4.91
CA ALA A 262 -16.47 -5.42 4.56
C ALA A 262 -16.91 -6.77 5.13
N ARG A 263 -16.04 -7.79 5.10
CA ARG A 263 -16.32 -9.10 5.71
C ARG A 263 -16.48 -9.00 7.22
N THR A 264 -15.67 -8.19 7.91
CA THR A 264 -15.87 -7.90 9.35
C THR A 264 -17.22 -7.23 9.59
N CYS A 265 -17.61 -6.24 8.78
CA CYS A 265 -18.91 -5.57 8.90
C CYS A 265 -20.09 -6.55 8.75
N GLN A 266 -20.01 -7.52 7.84
CA GLN A 266 -21.02 -8.59 7.70
C GLN A 266 -21.16 -9.47 8.96
N LEU A 267 -20.04 -9.74 9.64
CA LEU A 267 -20.01 -10.58 10.84
C LEU A 267 -20.49 -9.84 12.11
N TYR A 268 -20.44 -8.50 12.11
CA TYR A 268 -20.78 -7.63 13.23
C TYR A 268 -21.66 -6.44 12.76
N PRO A 269 -22.87 -6.69 12.22
CA PRO A 269 -23.61 -5.71 11.42
C PRO A 269 -24.08 -4.46 12.17
N ASN A 270 -24.24 -4.55 13.49
CA ASN A 270 -24.69 -3.45 14.33
C ASN A 270 -23.53 -2.71 15.05
N ALA A 271 -22.27 -3.11 14.82
CA ALA A 271 -21.11 -2.55 15.52
C ALA A 271 -20.66 -1.19 14.93
N VAL A 272 -20.06 -0.35 15.79
CA VAL A 272 -19.42 0.92 15.42
C VAL A 272 -17.95 0.72 15.06
N ALA A 273 -17.32 1.72 14.45
CA ALA A 273 -16.00 1.60 13.85
C ALA A 273 -14.90 1.13 14.82
N ALA A 274 -14.85 1.63 16.07
CA ALA A 274 -13.88 1.15 17.07
C ALA A 274 -13.98 -0.36 17.32
N THR A 275 -15.20 -0.85 17.56
CA THR A 275 -15.49 -2.27 17.74
C THR A 275 -15.16 -3.06 16.46
N LEU A 276 -15.48 -2.54 15.26
CA LEU A 276 -15.15 -3.18 13.99
C LEU A 276 -13.64 -3.31 13.75
N VAL A 277 -12.84 -2.29 14.10
CA VAL A 277 -11.37 -2.34 13.97
C VAL A 277 -10.78 -3.40 14.91
N HIS A 278 -11.22 -3.45 16.17
CA HIS A 278 -10.81 -4.54 17.07
C HIS A 278 -11.25 -5.94 16.55
N LYS A 279 -12.50 -6.07 16.07
CA LYS A 279 -13.01 -7.34 15.53
C LYS A 279 -12.39 -7.74 14.20
N PHE A 280 -11.86 -6.80 13.42
CA PHE A 280 -11.07 -7.08 12.23
C PHE A 280 -9.81 -7.88 12.60
N PHE A 281 -9.03 -7.39 13.57
CA PHE A 281 -7.84 -8.10 14.04
C PHE A 281 -8.18 -9.45 14.66
N LEU A 282 -9.26 -9.54 15.45
CA LEU A 282 -9.71 -10.81 16.02
C LEU A 282 -10.06 -11.85 14.95
N VAL A 283 -10.77 -11.45 13.89
CA VAL A 283 -11.16 -12.36 12.80
C VAL A 283 -9.94 -12.79 11.99
N PHE A 284 -9.06 -11.87 11.56
CA PHE A 284 -7.99 -12.19 10.62
C PHE A 284 -6.69 -12.73 11.23
N SER A 285 -6.44 -12.50 12.53
CA SER A 285 -5.40 -13.22 13.29
C SER A 285 -5.73 -14.71 13.48
N GLN A 286 -7.02 -15.05 13.56
CA GLN A 286 -7.50 -16.43 13.79
C GLN A 286 -7.93 -17.16 12.50
N TRP A 287 -8.05 -16.44 11.38
CA TRP A 287 -8.54 -16.97 10.11
C TRP A 287 -7.69 -18.14 9.59
N LYS A 288 -8.36 -19.20 9.14
CA LYS A 288 -7.71 -20.46 8.73
C LYS A 288 -7.28 -20.43 7.26
N TRP A 289 -6.32 -19.59 6.95
CA TRP A 289 -5.68 -19.54 5.63
C TRP A 289 -5.18 -20.95 5.21
N PRO A 290 -5.37 -21.38 3.95
CA PRO A 290 -5.82 -20.61 2.79
C PRO A 290 -7.34 -20.63 2.53
N GLN A 291 -8.21 -20.79 3.54
CA GLN A 291 -9.66 -20.62 3.33
C GLN A 291 -9.97 -19.22 2.76
N PRO A 292 -10.79 -19.10 1.70
CA PRO A 292 -11.00 -17.84 1.00
C PRO A 292 -11.94 -16.89 1.75
N VAL A 293 -11.61 -15.61 1.74
CA VAL A 293 -12.54 -14.55 2.15
C VAL A 293 -13.49 -14.24 0.99
N LEU A 294 -14.78 -14.44 1.23
CA LEU A 294 -15.87 -14.28 0.27
C LEU A 294 -16.96 -13.37 0.87
N LEU A 295 -17.39 -12.35 0.10
CA LEU A 295 -18.42 -11.39 0.52
C LEU A 295 -19.84 -11.76 0.08
N LYS A 296 -19.99 -12.63 -0.93
CA LYS A 296 -21.26 -13.17 -1.42
C LYS A 296 -21.01 -14.54 -2.05
N GLN A 297 -22.07 -15.32 -2.22
CA GLN A 297 -22.01 -16.57 -2.99
C GLN A 297 -21.61 -16.23 -4.43
N PRO A 298 -20.61 -16.90 -5.03
CA PRO A 298 -20.29 -16.72 -6.44
C PRO A 298 -21.47 -17.12 -7.33
N GLU A 299 -21.86 -16.22 -8.23
CA GLU A 299 -22.94 -16.46 -9.19
C GLU A 299 -22.39 -17.23 -10.41
N ASN A 300 -23.07 -18.30 -10.82
CA ASN A 300 -22.61 -19.15 -11.92
C ASN A 300 -23.02 -18.55 -13.28
N VAL A 301 -22.23 -17.58 -13.73
CA VAL A 301 -22.43 -16.86 -14.99
C VAL A 301 -21.61 -17.52 -16.11
N ASN A 302 -22.29 -18.16 -17.04
CA ASN A 302 -21.65 -18.91 -18.14
C ASN A 302 -21.31 -18.01 -19.34
N LEU A 303 -20.45 -16.99 -19.13
CA LEU A 303 -19.90 -16.13 -20.19
C LEU A 303 -18.46 -16.48 -20.60
N GLY A 304 -17.88 -17.55 -20.02
CA GLY A 304 -16.58 -18.09 -20.42
C GLY A 304 -15.35 -17.32 -19.93
N PHE A 305 -15.50 -16.26 -19.16
CA PHE A 305 -14.37 -15.57 -18.52
C PHE A 305 -13.74 -16.42 -17.40
N PRO A 306 -12.42 -16.30 -17.15
CA PRO A 306 -11.77 -17.00 -16.05
C PRO A 306 -12.37 -16.61 -14.70
N VAL A 307 -12.77 -17.59 -13.90
CA VAL A 307 -13.26 -17.41 -12.52
C VAL A 307 -12.33 -18.16 -11.58
N TRP A 308 -12.01 -17.55 -10.43
CA TRP A 308 -11.25 -18.22 -9.38
C TRP A 308 -12.06 -19.36 -8.78
N ASP A 309 -11.58 -20.59 -8.94
CA ASP A 309 -12.19 -21.77 -8.30
C ASP A 309 -11.15 -22.90 -8.16
N PRO A 310 -10.59 -23.12 -6.95
CA PRO A 310 -9.56 -24.14 -6.71
C PRO A 310 -10.06 -25.58 -6.90
N ARG A 311 -11.36 -25.81 -7.05
CA ARG A 311 -11.90 -27.16 -7.35
C ARG A 311 -11.54 -27.54 -8.78
N VAL A 312 -11.77 -26.64 -9.74
CA VAL A 312 -11.56 -26.86 -11.18
C VAL A 312 -10.18 -26.41 -11.66
N ASN A 313 -9.67 -25.29 -11.14
CA ASN A 313 -8.39 -24.74 -11.56
C ASN A 313 -7.27 -25.14 -10.59
N VAL A 314 -6.23 -25.79 -11.11
CA VAL A 314 -5.09 -26.28 -10.31
C VAL A 314 -4.21 -25.13 -9.82
N SER A 315 -4.04 -24.04 -10.59
CA SER A 315 -3.23 -22.90 -10.14
C SER A 315 -3.83 -22.26 -8.88
N ASP A 316 -5.16 -22.23 -8.80
CA ASP A 316 -5.87 -21.52 -7.74
C ASP A 316 -5.69 -22.16 -6.36
N ARG A 317 -5.32 -23.45 -6.32
CA ARG A 317 -5.04 -24.24 -5.11
C ARG A 317 -3.79 -23.80 -4.37
N TYR A 318 -2.86 -23.12 -5.04
CA TYR A 318 -1.60 -22.66 -4.46
C TYR A 318 -1.67 -21.26 -3.83
N HIS A 319 -2.81 -20.58 -3.91
CA HIS A 319 -2.98 -19.26 -3.30
C HIS A 319 -2.95 -19.32 -1.77
N LEU A 320 -2.07 -18.53 -1.16
CA LEU A 320 -1.76 -18.63 0.26
C LEU A 320 -2.70 -17.86 1.20
N MET A 321 -3.31 -16.79 0.69
CA MET A 321 -4.21 -15.89 1.44
C MET A 321 -5.33 -15.35 0.52
N PRO A 322 -6.21 -16.20 -0.05
CA PRO A 322 -7.14 -15.78 -1.09
C PRO A 322 -8.27 -14.85 -0.58
N ILE A 323 -8.42 -13.70 -1.22
CA ILE A 323 -9.50 -12.73 -0.97
C ILE A 323 -10.21 -12.48 -2.30
N ILE A 324 -11.49 -12.82 -2.39
CA ILE A 324 -12.16 -13.02 -3.67
C ILE A 324 -13.11 -11.86 -3.97
N THR A 325 -12.96 -11.27 -5.17
CA THR A 325 -13.80 -10.15 -5.62
C THR A 325 -15.27 -10.59 -5.76
N PRO A 326 -16.25 -9.78 -5.28
CA PRO A 326 -17.65 -10.19 -5.25
C PRO A 326 -18.33 -10.21 -6.63
N ALA A 327 -17.95 -9.32 -7.54
CA ALA A 327 -18.51 -9.23 -8.88
C ALA A 327 -17.93 -10.34 -9.79
N TYR A 328 -18.77 -10.89 -10.68
CA TYR A 328 -18.30 -11.78 -11.74
C TYR A 328 -17.58 -10.98 -12.85
N PRO A 329 -16.52 -11.54 -13.47
CA PRO A 329 -15.84 -12.79 -13.08
C PRO A 329 -15.03 -12.62 -11.79
N GLN A 330 -15.29 -13.49 -10.80
CA GLN A 330 -14.65 -13.42 -9.50
C GLN A 330 -13.18 -13.80 -9.62
N GLN A 331 -12.28 -13.02 -9.02
CA GLN A 331 -10.84 -13.20 -9.06
C GLN A 331 -10.26 -13.11 -7.64
N ASN A 332 -9.10 -13.72 -7.42
CA ASN A 332 -8.33 -13.52 -6.20
C ASN A 332 -7.57 -12.18 -6.28
N SER A 333 -7.85 -11.24 -5.38
CA SER A 333 -7.17 -9.92 -5.33
C SER A 333 -5.82 -9.95 -4.60
N THR A 334 -5.40 -11.11 -4.11
CA THR A 334 -4.16 -11.33 -3.34
C THR A 334 -3.32 -12.48 -3.90
N PHE A 335 -3.35 -12.68 -5.22
CA PHE A 335 -2.56 -13.72 -5.89
C PHE A 335 -1.03 -13.52 -5.78
N ASN A 336 -0.58 -12.31 -5.47
CA ASN A 336 0.84 -11.99 -5.25
C ASN A 336 1.36 -12.36 -3.85
N VAL A 337 0.50 -12.77 -2.90
CA VAL A 337 0.92 -13.06 -1.53
C VAL A 337 1.81 -14.31 -1.48
N SER A 338 3.02 -14.13 -0.93
CA SER A 338 4.07 -15.13 -0.73
C SER A 338 4.02 -15.75 0.68
N ILE A 339 4.92 -16.69 0.98
CA ILE A 339 4.98 -17.29 2.32
C ILE A 339 5.44 -16.26 3.35
N SER A 340 6.44 -15.44 3.02
CA SER A 340 6.97 -14.40 3.90
C SER A 340 5.95 -13.30 4.16
N THR A 341 5.40 -12.72 3.10
CA THR A 341 4.41 -11.63 3.21
C THR A 341 3.15 -12.06 3.97
N ARG A 342 2.63 -13.28 3.74
CA ARG A 342 1.56 -13.85 4.58
C ARG A 342 1.98 -13.94 6.05
N THR A 343 3.17 -14.45 6.33
CA THR A 343 3.67 -14.64 7.70
C THR A 343 3.78 -13.30 8.45
N ILE A 344 4.32 -12.27 7.78
CA ILE A 344 4.41 -10.90 8.30
C ILE A 344 3.00 -10.35 8.61
N MET A 345 2.06 -10.43 7.66
CA MET A 345 0.69 -9.95 7.89
C MET A 345 -0.03 -10.72 9.02
N GLN A 346 0.22 -12.03 9.17
CA GLN A 346 -0.32 -12.81 10.29
C GLN A 346 0.31 -12.47 11.64
N GLU A 347 1.55 -11.96 11.68
CA GLU A 347 2.18 -11.40 12.88
C GLU A 347 1.53 -10.05 13.21
N GLU A 348 1.45 -9.14 12.23
CA GLU A 348 0.86 -7.81 12.40
C GLU A 348 -0.63 -7.84 12.78
N PHE A 349 -1.41 -8.84 12.31
CA PHE A 349 -2.79 -9.04 12.78
C PHE A 349 -2.90 -9.44 14.26
N LYS A 350 -1.89 -10.11 14.82
CA LYS A 350 -1.85 -10.45 16.25
C LYS A 350 -1.43 -9.23 17.07
N ASN A 351 -0.39 -8.53 16.64
CA ASN A 351 0.07 -7.28 17.25
C ASN A 351 -1.08 -6.25 17.30
N GLY A 352 -1.82 -6.08 16.20
CA GLY A 352 -3.02 -5.23 16.14
C GLY A 352 -4.18 -5.71 17.01
N LEU A 353 -4.33 -7.03 17.22
CA LEU A 353 -5.31 -7.56 18.18
C LEU A 353 -4.94 -7.17 19.61
N GLU A 354 -3.69 -7.42 20.03
CA GLU A 354 -3.20 -7.10 21.38
C GLU A 354 -3.32 -5.60 21.67
N ILE A 355 -2.87 -4.74 20.74
CA ILE A 355 -3.00 -3.28 20.87
C ILE A 355 -4.47 -2.87 20.96
N THR A 356 -5.35 -3.39 20.10
CA THR A 356 -6.78 -3.00 20.16
C THR A 356 -7.52 -3.57 21.37
N GLU A 357 -7.11 -4.71 21.93
CA GLU A 357 -7.64 -5.19 23.21
C GLU A 357 -7.29 -4.25 24.35
N ASP A 358 -6.08 -3.71 24.39
CA ASP A 358 -5.66 -2.72 25.38
C ASP A 358 -6.32 -1.34 25.18
N ILE A 359 -6.54 -0.90 23.93
CA ILE A 359 -7.34 0.30 23.63
C ILE A 359 -8.78 0.14 24.11
N MET A 360 -9.44 -0.98 23.78
CA MET A 360 -10.83 -1.22 24.19
C MET A 360 -10.96 -1.36 25.72
N GLN A 361 -9.90 -1.81 26.42
CA GLN A 361 -9.80 -1.81 27.89
C GLN A 361 -9.41 -0.43 28.47
N GLY A 362 -8.94 0.52 27.66
CA GLY A 362 -8.53 1.85 28.09
C GLY A 362 -7.13 1.94 28.72
N LYS A 363 -6.23 1.00 28.41
CA LYS A 363 -4.84 1.02 28.88
C LYS A 363 -3.93 1.89 28.02
N VAL A 364 -4.22 1.99 26.72
CA VAL A 364 -3.47 2.80 25.74
C VAL A 364 -4.43 3.53 24.79
N THR A 365 -3.94 4.54 24.07
CA THR A 365 -4.71 5.32 23.09
C THR A 365 -4.58 4.75 21.67
N TRP A 366 -5.41 5.26 20.74
CA TRP A 366 -5.38 4.84 19.33
C TRP A 366 -4.07 5.13 18.61
N ASP A 367 -3.29 6.13 19.06
CA ASP A 367 -1.97 6.47 18.51
C ASP A 367 -1.04 5.26 18.50
N LYS A 368 -1.16 4.38 19.52
CA LYS A 368 -0.37 3.15 19.64
C LYS A 368 -0.57 2.18 18.48
N LEU A 369 -1.72 2.22 17.81
CA LEU A 369 -2.01 1.41 16.62
C LEU A 369 -1.38 1.99 15.34
N PHE A 370 -0.87 3.23 15.36
CA PHE A 370 -0.28 3.89 14.19
C PHE A 370 1.24 4.14 14.33
N GLU A 371 1.84 3.70 15.44
CA GLU A 371 3.29 3.68 15.63
C GLU A 371 3.95 2.71 14.63
N PRO A 372 4.86 3.16 13.76
CA PRO A 372 5.50 2.27 12.79
C PRO A 372 6.48 1.31 13.49
N PRO A 373 6.46 0.01 13.16
CA PRO A 373 7.43 -0.94 13.69
C PRO A 373 8.83 -0.64 13.14
N ASN A 374 9.85 -0.59 14.00
CA ASN A 374 11.22 -0.33 13.56
C ASN A 374 11.82 -1.57 12.86
N LEU A 375 11.67 -1.61 11.53
CA LEU A 375 12.19 -2.66 10.65
C LEU A 375 13.70 -2.85 10.81
N PHE A 376 14.45 -1.75 10.89
CA PHE A 376 15.91 -1.74 10.99
C PHE A 376 16.40 -2.40 12.29
N ASN A 377 15.62 -2.31 13.38
CA ASN A 377 15.88 -3.03 14.62
C ASN A 377 15.38 -4.48 14.60
N LYS A 378 14.30 -4.78 13.87
CA LYS A 378 13.68 -6.13 13.81
C LYS A 378 14.58 -7.20 13.16
N TYR A 379 15.40 -6.84 12.17
CA TYR A 379 16.27 -7.79 11.47
C TYR A 379 17.77 -7.49 11.68
N ARG A 380 18.61 -8.55 11.66
CA ARG A 380 20.08 -8.43 11.78
C ARG A 380 20.79 -8.29 10.42
N HIS A 381 20.10 -8.66 9.35
CA HIS A 381 20.62 -8.74 7.98
C HIS A 381 19.59 -8.15 7.03
N PHE A 382 20.07 -7.47 5.99
CA PHE A 382 19.24 -6.87 4.95
C PHE A 382 19.84 -7.13 3.56
N ILE A 383 18.97 -7.14 2.55
CA ILE A 383 19.38 -6.81 1.18
C ILE A 383 18.92 -5.38 0.91
N VAL A 384 19.83 -4.57 0.37
CA VAL A 384 19.53 -3.24 -0.17
C VAL A 384 19.45 -3.38 -1.69
N LEU A 385 18.34 -2.95 -2.28
CA LEU A 385 18.22 -2.75 -3.73
C LEU A 385 18.39 -1.26 -4.00
N LEU A 386 19.27 -0.89 -4.93
CA LEU A 386 19.50 0.48 -5.37
C LEU A 386 19.18 0.58 -6.86
N ALA A 387 18.13 1.30 -7.22
CA ALA A 387 17.84 1.71 -8.58
C ALA A 387 18.47 3.08 -8.86
N SER A 388 19.03 3.26 -10.06
CA SER A 388 19.44 4.58 -10.55
C SER A 388 19.14 4.81 -12.02
N SER A 389 18.95 6.07 -12.40
CA SER A 389 18.80 6.55 -13.79
C SER A 389 19.41 7.95 -13.96
N THR A 390 19.36 8.48 -15.18
CA THR A 390 19.87 9.80 -15.58
C THR A 390 18.78 10.86 -15.79
N SER A 391 17.49 10.51 -15.74
CA SER A 391 16.36 11.45 -15.85
C SER A 391 15.20 11.06 -14.94
N ALA A 392 14.42 12.05 -14.49
CA ALA A 392 13.32 11.81 -13.55
C ALA A 392 12.20 10.93 -14.14
N GLU A 393 11.88 11.11 -15.43
CA GLU A 393 10.92 10.29 -16.16
C GLU A 393 11.39 8.83 -16.24
N ASP A 394 12.64 8.62 -16.67
CA ASP A 394 13.26 7.30 -16.72
C ASP A 394 13.33 6.65 -15.33
N HIS A 395 13.60 7.44 -14.30
CA HIS A 395 13.66 6.94 -12.93
C HIS A 395 12.32 6.40 -12.46
N LEU A 396 11.22 7.09 -12.77
CA LEU A 396 9.87 6.69 -12.39
C LEU A 396 9.46 5.39 -13.10
N GLU A 397 9.71 5.28 -14.41
CA GLU A 397 9.50 4.05 -15.18
C GLU A 397 10.34 2.88 -14.63
N TRP A 398 11.61 3.14 -14.33
CA TRP A 398 12.57 2.15 -13.85
C TRP A 398 12.20 1.63 -12.45
N CYS A 399 11.87 2.53 -11.52
CA CYS A 399 11.39 2.17 -10.18
C CYS A 399 10.10 1.35 -10.24
N GLY A 400 9.13 1.76 -11.06
CA GLY A 400 7.87 1.04 -11.25
C GLY A 400 8.07 -0.37 -11.82
N LEU A 401 9.00 -0.55 -12.77
CA LEU A 401 9.38 -1.88 -13.23
C LEU A 401 10.00 -2.69 -12.10
N ILE A 402 10.99 -2.15 -11.38
CA ILE A 402 11.71 -2.85 -10.30
C ILE A 402 10.75 -3.31 -9.21
N GLU A 403 9.87 -2.42 -8.70
CA GLU A 403 8.88 -2.75 -7.67
C GLU A 403 8.01 -3.94 -8.10
N SER A 404 7.54 -3.94 -9.36
CA SER A 404 6.74 -5.04 -9.94
C SER A 404 7.47 -6.40 -9.96
N LYS A 405 8.81 -6.39 -9.85
CA LYS A 405 9.65 -7.59 -9.85
C LYS A 405 10.19 -8.00 -8.48
N VAL A 406 10.25 -7.12 -7.46
CA VAL A 406 10.87 -7.47 -6.15
C VAL A 406 10.27 -8.74 -5.54
N ARG A 407 8.96 -8.99 -5.71
CA ARG A 407 8.30 -10.26 -5.32
C ARG A 407 8.96 -11.53 -5.88
N HIS A 408 9.66 -11.45 -7.02
CA HIS A 408 10.43 -12.56 -7.59
C HIS A 408 11.73 -12.82 -6.84
N LEU A 409 12.41 -11.78 -6.34
CA LEU A 409 13.55 -11.93 -5.43
C LEU A 409 13.08 -12.57 -4.12
N ILE A 410 11.98 -12.08 -3.53
CA ILE A 410 11.37 -12.71 -2.34
C ILE A 410 11.06 -14.19 -2.59
N GLY A 411 10.46 -14.53 -3.73
CA GLY A 411 10.18 -15.91 -4.13
C GLY A 411 11.42 -16.77 -4.44
N ASN A 412 12.58 -16.18 -4.75
CA ASN A 412 13.86 -16.88 -4.86
C ASN A 412 14.43 -17.15 -3.46
N LEU A 413 14.48 -16.11 -2.61
CA LEU A 413 14.94 -16.20 -1.22
C LEU A 413 14.09 -17.20 -0.40
N GLU A 414 12.78 -17.30 -0.63
CA GLU A 414 11.90 -18.31 -0.02
C GLU A 414 12.22 -19.77 -0.43
N ARG A 415 12.96 -20.00 -1.52
CA ARG A 415 13.47 -21.33 -1.90
C ARG A 415 14.86 -21.61 -1.33
N ASN A 416 15.55 -20.59 -0.82
CA ASN A 416 16.84 -20.76 -0.17
C ASN A 416 16.62 -21.38 1.21
N GLN A 417 17.04 -22.64 1.36
CA GLN A 417 16.86 -23.45 2.58
C GLN A 417 17.48 -22.86 3.86
N HIS A 418 18.30 -21.82 3.76
CA HIS A 418 18.85 -21.09 4.91
C HIS A 418 18.01 -19.85 5.29
N ILE A 419 17.05 -19.43 4.48
CA ILE A 419 16.19 -18.26 4.74
C ILE A 419 14.84 -18.74 5.27
N THR A 420 14.42 -18.18 6.40
CA THR A 420 13.09 -18.41 7.00
C THR A 420 12.08 -17.34 6.59
N LEU A 421 12.55 -16.10 6.35
CA LEU A 421 11.70 -14.96 5.99
C LEU A 421 12.50 -13.91 5.21
N ALA A 422 11.88 -13.34 4.17
CA ALA A 422 12.33 -12.10 3.53
C ALA A 422 11.21 -11.04 3.60
N HIS A 423 11.48 -9.93 4.29
CA HIS A 423 10.54 -8.84 4.56
C HIS A 423 10.94 -7.60 3.76
N VAL A 424 10.33 -7.39 2.59
CA VAL A 424 10.48 -6.15 1.83
C VAL A 424 9.71 -5.00 2.48
N ASN A 425 10.36 -3.85 2.68
CA ASN A 425 9.70 -2.60 3.04
C ASN A 425 9.03 -1.98 1.79
N PRO A 426 7.73 -1.64 1.82
CA PRO A 426 7.11 -0.85 0.76
C PRO A 426 7.59 0.60 0.70
N GLU A 427 8.12 1.14 1.78
CA GLU A 427 8.72 2.48 1.77
C GLU A 427 10.06 2.48 1.03
N CYS A 428 10.22 3.47 0.16
CA CYS A 428 11.40 3.69 -0.66
C CYS A 428 12.20 4.85 -0.08
N PHE A 429 13.54 4.79 -0.15
CA PHE A 429 14.42 5.78 0.46
C PHE A 429 15.32 6.44 -0.61
N PRO A 430 15.54 7.77 -0.58
CA PRO A 430 16.61 8.38 -1.36
C PRO A 430 17.97 7.90 -0.84
N PRO A 431 19.05 7.94 -1.65
CA PRO A 431 20.41 7.80 -1.13
C PRO A 431 20.72 8.94 -0.14
N LEU A 432 21.63 8.70 0.80
CA LEU A 432 22.12 9.73 1.73
C LEU A 432 22.97 10.78 1.01
N GLU A 433 23.74 10.35 0.01
CA GLU A 433 24.55 11.21 -0.87
C GLU A 433 23.96 11.09 -2.29
N PRO A 434 23.07 12.01 -2.70
CA PRO A 434 22.52 12.01 -4.05
C PRO A 434 23.54 12.56 -5.05
N GLU A 435 24.06 11.70 -5.95
CA GLU A 435 24.87 12.15 -7.08
C GLU A 435 24.07 13.16 -7.94
N SER A 436 24.59 14.37 -8.14
CA SER A 436 23.89 15.47 -8.85
C SER A 436 23.33 15.10 -10.22
N ASP A 437 23.99 14.15 -10.89
CA ASP A 437 23.74 13.77 -12.27
C ASP A 437 22.87 12.50 -12.38
N LYS A 438 22.34 11.98 -11.25
CA LYS A 438 21.55 10.74 -11.21
C LYS A 438 20.37 10.81 -10.25
N PHE A 439 19.27 10.20 -10.67
CA PHE A 439 18.15 9.88 -9.81
C PHE A 439 18.40 8.49 -9.20
N CYS A 440 18.15 8.35 -7.90
CA CYS A 440 18.48 7.15 -7.13
C CYS A 440 17.38 6.82 -6.12
N THR A 441 17.07 5.54 -5.93
CA THR A 441 16.07 5.09 -4.94
C THR A 441 16.42 3.71 -4.40
N MET A 442 16.21 3.51 -3.10
CA MET A 442 16.56 2.30 -2.37
C MET A 442 15.34 1.60 -1.77
N TRP A 443 15.37 0.27 -1.79
CA TRP A 443 14.47 -0.60 -1.03
C TRP A 443 15.27 -1.47 -0.06
N PHE A 444 14.71 -1.73 1.11
CA PHE A 444 15.28 -2.61 2.12
C PHE A 444 14.46 -3.90 2.25
N ILE A 445 15.15 -5.03 2.27
CA ILE A 445 14.56 -6.36 2.49
C ILE A 445 15.22 -6.96 3.74
N GLY A 446 14.51 -6.96 4.86
CA GLY A 446 14.97 -7.59 6.11
C GLY A 446 14.97 -9.12 5.99
N LEU A 447 16.04 -9.76 6.44
CA LEU A 447 16.22 -11.21 6.36
C LEU A 447 16.21 -11.87 7.74
N LEU A 448 15.48 -12.98 7.84
CA LEU A 448 15.57 -13.93 8.96
C LEU A 448 16.14 -15.25 8.44
N PHE A 449 17.32 -15.61 8.92
CA PHE A 449 17.95 -16.90 8.62
C PHE A 449 17.42 -18.00 9.55
N ALA A 450 17.42 -19.23 9.06
CA ALA A 450 17.17 -20.43 9.86
C ALA A 450 18.22 -20.55 10.98
N LYS A 451 17.81 -21.06 12.14
CA LYS A 451 18.71 -21.30 13.28
C LYS A 451 19.57 -22.54 13.03
N THR A 452 20.63 -22.36 12.26
CA THR A 452 21.68 -23.36 11.99
C THR A 452 23.05 -22.74 12.29
N GLU A 453 23.88 -23.45 13.05
CA GLU A 453 25.15 -22.91 13.56
C GLU A 453 26.16 -22.63 12.45
N ASN A 454 26.87 -21.50 12.55
CA ASN A 454 28.09 -21.15 11.80
C ASN A 454 28.07 -21.35 10.27
N LEU A 455 26.95 -21.02 9.61
CA LEU A 455 26.86 -21.00 8.14
C LEU A 455 27.13 -19.60 7.57
N ASN A 456 28.13 -19.51 6.69
CA ASN A 456 28.32 -18.36 5.82
C ASN A 456 27.42 -18.52 4.58
N VAL A 457 26.20 -17.98 4.64
CA VAL A 457 25.21 -18.13 3.57
C VAL A 457 25.51 -17.13 2.45
N ASP A 458 25.90 -17.64 1.28
CA ASP A 458 26.06 -16.82 0.08
C ASP A 458 24.71 -16.58 -0.60
N LEU A 459 24.38 -15.30 -0.81
CA LEU A 459 23.17 -14.84 -1.51
C LEU A 459 23.49 -14.24 -2.89
N THR A 460 24.76 -14.24 -3.30
CA THR A 460 25.22 -13.59 -4.54
C THR A 460 24.51 -14.16 -5.78
N TYR A 461 24.28 -15.46 -5.84
CA TYR A 461 23.54 -16.09 -6.94
C TYR A 461 22.06 -15.67 -6.99
N ASP A 462 21.36 -15.70 -5.86
CA ASP A 462 19.94 -15.31 -5.78
C ASP A 462 19.74 -13.85 -6.20
N ILE A 463 20.67 -12.98 -5.76
CA ILE A 463 20.73 -11.56 -6.09
C ILE A 463 21.04 -11.33 -7.58
N GLN A 464 22.11 -11.94 -8.10
CA GLN A 464 22.50 -11.75 -9.51
C GLN A 464 21.42 -12.27 -10.47
N SER A 465 20.81 -13.43 -10.16
CA SER A 465 19.72 -14.00 -10.95
C SER A 465 18.51 -13.05 -11.04
N PHE A 466 18.21 -12.33 -9.95
CA PHE A 466 17.18 -11.29 -9.94
C PHE A 466 17.57 -10.08 -10.82
N THR A 467 18.75 -9.51 -10.62
CA THR A 467 19.29 -8.38 -11.40
C THR A 467 19.28 -8.67 -12.91
N ASP A 468 19.77 -9.85 -13.31
CA ASP A 468 19.78 -10.31 -14.71
C ASP A 468 18.36 -10.45 -15.29
N SER A 469 17.40 -10.89 -14.46
CA SER A 469 15.99 -11.03 -14.86
C SER A 469 15.31 -9.69 -15.06
N VAL A 470 15.58 -8.71 -14.20
CA VAL A 470 15.06 -7.33 -14.34
C VAL A 470 15.58 -6.69 -15.62
N HIS A 471 16.89 -6.66 -15.83
CA HIS A 471 17.49 -6.10 -17.06
C HIS A 471 17.01 -6.80 -18.33
N ARG A 472 16.91 -8.15 -18.33
CA ARG A 472 16.40 -8.91 -19.47
C ARG A 472 14.95 -8.57 -19.79
N GLN A 473 14.08 -8.43 -18.79
CA GLN A 473 12.69 -8.05 -19.00
C GLN A 473 12.57 -6.61 -19.51
N ALA A 474 13.34 -5.68 -18.95
CA ALA A 474 13.39 -4.28 -19.38
C ALA A 474 13.81 -4.13 -20.86
N ALA A 475 14.81 -4.89 -21.28
CA ALA A 475 15.24 -4.94 -22.69
C ALA A 475 14.17 -5.55 -23.61
N LEU A 476 13.49 -6.62 -23.18
CA LEU A 476 12.40 -7.25 -23.95
C LEU A 476 11.22 -6.31 -24.20
N ILE A 477 10.85 -5.47 -23.21
CA ILE A 477 9.79 -4.47 -23.35
C ILE A 477 10.28 -3.13 -23.94
N LYS A 478 11.57 -3.04 -24.35
CA LYS A 478 12.22 -1.84 -24.90
C LYS A 478 12.17 -0.59 -23.99
N MET A 479 12.10 -0.81 -22.67
CA MET A 479 12.07 0.26 -21.67
C MET A 479 13.45 0.57 -21.10
N LEU A 480 14.43 -0.34 -21.24
CA LEU A 480 15.80 -0.12 -20.76
C LEU A 480 16.51 0.97 -21.60
N LYS A 481 16.84 2.09 -20.96
CA LYS A 481 17.56 3.23 -21.53
C LYS A 481 18.96 3.37 -20.90
N ASP A 482 19.87 4.06 -21.57
CA ASP A 482 21.23 4.29 -21.06
C ASP A 482 21.19 5.08 -19.74
N GLY A 483 21.92 4.58 -18.73
CA GLY A 483 21.91 5.12 -17.38
C GLY A 483 21.05 4.34 -16.38
N MET A 484 20.03 3.61 -16.82
CA MET A 484 19.20 2.75 -15.95
C MET A 484 20.01 1.57 -15.40
N LYS A 485 20.16 1.49 -14.08
CA LYS A 485 20.88 0.42 -13.37
C LYS A 485 20.12 -0.06 -12.14
N ILE A 486 20.26 -1.34 -11.81
CA ILE A 486 19.88 -1.88 -10.51
C ILE A 486 21.09 -2.58 -9.89
N GLU A 487 21.45 -2.16 -8.68
CA GLU A 487 22.40 -2.86 -7.83
C GLU A 487 21.66 -3.49 -6.65
N ALA A 488 22.21 -4.59 -6.12
CA ALA A 488 21.62 -5.30 -5.01
C ALA A 488 22.74 -5.88 -4.14
N ARG A 489 22.71 -5.62 -2.82
CA ARG A 489 23.81 -5.94 -1.90
C ARG A 489 23.28 -6.45 -0.56
N HIS A 490 23.94 -7.46 0.00
CA HIS A 490 23.68 -7.92 1.38
C HIS A 490 24.49 -7.07 2.38
N VAL A 491 23.84 -6.65 3.48
CA VAL A 491 24.45 -5.89 4.58
C VAL A 491 24.02 -6.42 5.94
N LYS A 492 24.89 -6.27 6.95
CA LYS A 492 24.54 -6.51 8.37
C LYS A 492 24.02 -5.22 8.99
N ARG A 493 23.11 -5.31 9.97
CA ARG A 493 22.50 -4.15 10.66
C ARG A 493 23.52 -3.14 11.22
N HIS A 494 24.67 -3.59 11.72
CA HIS A 494 25.70 -2.70 12.28
C HIS A 494 26.55 -1.96 11.22
N PHE A 495 26.32 -2.23 9.93
CA PHE A 495 26.75 -1.38 8.81
C PHE A 495 25.58 -0.50 8.30
N ILE A 496 24.51 -0.36 9.10
CA ILE A 496 23.38 0.58 8.92
C ILE A 496 23.34 1.50 10.14
N VAL A 497 22.76 2.68 9.94
CA VAL A 497 23.56 3.86 10.23
C VAL A 497 22.78 5.16 10.31
N LEU A 498 23.51 6.18 10.77
CA LEU A 498 23.04 7.19 11.67
C LEU A 498 23.87 8.52 11.33
N LEU A 499 23.20 9.70 11.18
CA LEU A 499 23.73 11.08 11.04
C LEU A 499 23.12 12.14 12.00
N ALA A 500 23.84 13.21 12.38
CA ALA A 500 23.36 14.32 13.25
C ALA A 500 23.31 15.68 12.53
N SER A 501 22.27 16.50 12.75
CA SER A 501 22.12 17.82 12.09
C SER A 501 21.30 18.85 12.91
N SER A 502 21.53 20.15 12.71
CA SER A 502 20.81 21.27 13.36
C SER A 502 20.69 22.49 12.43
N THR A 503 19.65 23.32 12.60
CA THR A 503 19.34 24.50 11.77
C THR A 503 19.92 25.83 12.31
N SER A 504 20.72 25.82 13.38
CA SER A 504 21.18 27.04 14.08
C SER A 504 22.68 27.00 14.42
N ALA A 505 23.36 28.14 14.24
CA ALA A 505 24.82 28.25 14.32
C ALA A 505 25.36 28.26 15.77
N GLU A 506 24.76 29.05 16.65
CA GLU A 506 25.16 29.14 18.06
C GLU A 506 24.82 27.85 18.79
N ASP A 507 23.61 27.31 18.57
CA ASP A 507 23.21 26.00 19.07
C ASP A 507 24.21 24.93 18.62
N HIS A 508 24.55 24.86 17.33
CA HIS A 508 25.49 23.87 16.81
C HIS A 508 26.86 23.92 17.49
N LEU A 509 27.38 25.11 17.80
CA LEU A 509 28.66 25.24 18.50
C LEU A 509 28.59 24.71 19.94
N GLU A 510 27.50 24.99 20.66
CA GLU A 510 27.28 24.50 22.03
C GLU A 510 27.04 22.97 22.03
N TRP A 511 26.29 22.44 21.05
CA TRP A 511 26.05 21.02 20.87
C TRP A 511 27.31 20.25 20.46
N CYS A 512 28.19 20.82 19.63
CA CYS A 512 29.51 20.23 19.34
C CYS A 512 30.34 20.05 20.62
N GLY A 513 30.37 21.05 21.50
CA GLY A 513 31.02 20.94 22.81
C GLY A 513 30.40 19.85 23.71
N LEU A 514 29.08 19.68 23.67
CA LEU A 514 28.41 18.59 24.39
C LEU A 514 28.71 17.22 23.78
N ILE A 515 28.74 17.10 22.45
CA ILE A 515 29.07 15.85 21.76
C ILE A 515 30.51 15.47 22.06
N GLU A 516 31.49 16.37 21.98
CA GLU A 516 32.87 16.08 22.38
C GLU A 516 32.99 15.57 23.82
N SER A 517 32.26 16.20 24.75
CA SER A 517 32.21 15.79 26.16
C SER A 517 31.65 14.36 26.29
N LYS A 518 30.54 14.07 25.60
CA LYS A 518 29.93 12.72 25.59
C LYS A 518 30.74 11.68 24.83
N VAL A 519 31.50 12.06 23.79
CA VAL A 519 32.38 11.16 23.03
C VAL A 519 33.53 10.69 23.90
N ARG A 520 34.09 11.53 24.79
CA ARG A 520 35.06 11.07 25.81
C ARG A 520 34.45 10.04 26.77
N HIS A 521 33.19 10.22 27.17
CA HIS A 521 32.50 9.24 28.01
C HIS A 521 32.22 7.92 27.24
N LEU A 522 31.85 8.02 25.96
CA LEU A 522 31.66 6.88 25.07
C LEU A 522 32.96 6.09 24.85
N ILE A 523 34.09 6.77 24.59
CA ILE A 523 35.43 6.14 24.58
C ILE A 523 35.67 5.39 25.89
N GLY A 524 35.46 6.06 27.03
CA GLY A 524 35.65 5.44 28.34
C GLY A 524 34.69 4.28 28.64
N ASN A 525 33.56 4.14 27.93
CA ASN A 525 32.71 2.95 27.99
C ASN A 525 33.26 1.85 27.05
N LEU A 526 33.65 2.22 25.82
CA LEU A 526 34.22 1.31 24.83
C LEU A 526 35.56 0.69 25.29
N GLU A 527 36.44 1.44 25.96
CA GLU A 527 37.67 0.91 26.57
C GLU A 527 37.42 0.01 27.79
N ARG A 528 36.20 0.05 28.38
CA ARG A 528 35.77 -0.92 29.40
C ARG A 528 35.19 -2.20 28.80
N ASN A 529 34.94 -2.25 27.50
CA ASN A 529 34.59 -3.49 26.81
C ASN A 529 35.85 -4.37 26.67
N GLN A 530 35.83 -5.55 27.28
CA GLN A 530 36.95 -6.51 27.33
C GLN A 530 37.52 -6.94 25.96
N HIS A 531 36.81 -6.66 24.86
CA HIS A 531 37.24 -6.99 23.50
C HIS A 531 37.93 -5.82 22.78
N ILE A 532 37.92 -4.61 23.36
CA ILE A 532 38.53 -3.40 22.82
C ILE A 532 39.82 -3.11 23.60
N THR A 533 40.96 -3.10 22.91
CA THR A 533 42.28 -2.79 23.47
C THR A 533 42.59 -1.30 23.50
N LEU A 534 41.98 -0.52 22.61
CA LEU A 534 42.07 0.94 22.54
C LEU A 534 40.85 1.48 21.78
N ALA A 535 40.26 2.56 22.29
CA ALA A 535 39.31 3.37 21.54
C ALA A 535 39.83 4.82 21.49
N HIS A 536 39.79 5.46 20.32
CA HIS A 536 40.33 6.81 20.15
C HIS A 536 39.44 7.62 19.22
N VAL A 537 39.01 8.81 19.66
CA VAL A 537 38.39 9.81 18.78
C VAL A 537 39.48 10.54 18.02
N ASN A 538 39.28 10.75 16.72
CA ASN A 538 40.16 11.64 15.96
C ASN A 538 40.09 13.06 16.58
N PRO A 539 41.21 13.67 17.00
CA PRO A 539 41.19 15.03 17.55
C PRO A 539 40.75 16.10 16.52
N GLU A 540 40.80 15.79 15.23
CA GLU A 540 40.22 16.62 14.18
C GLU A 540 38.75 16.24 13.97
N CYS A 541 37.86 17.21 14.14
CA CYS A 541 36.45 17.10 13.75
C CYS A 541 36.31 17.54 12.29
N PHE A 542 35.48 16.84 11.52
CA PHE A 542 35.31 17.13 10.09
C PHE A 542 33.96 17.80 9.85
N PRO A 543 33.86 18.79 8.95
CA PRO A 543 32.56 19.08 8.34
C PRO A 543 32.06 17.82 7.61
N PRO A 544 30.75 17.67 7.38
CA PRO A 544 30.28 16.65 6.45
C PRO A 544 30.94 16.85 5.09
N LEU A 545 31.14 15.74 4.35
CA LEU A 545 31.75 15.77 3.03
C LEU A 545 30.96 16.65 2.04
N GLU A 546 29.65 16.81 2.29
CA GLU A 546 28.77 17.81 1.67
C GLU A 546 27.98 18.55 2.77
N PRO A 547 28.19 19.86 2.99
CA PRO A 547 27.36 20.65 3.91
C PRO A 547 26.05 21.07 3.24
N GLU A 548 24.91 20.71 3.85
CA GLU A 548 23.61 21.31 3.51
C GLU A 548 23.66 22.83 3.79
N SER A 549 23.13 23.66 2.89
CA SER A 549 23.23 25.13 3.00
C SER A 549 22.54 25.72 4.23
N ASP A 550 21.56 24.99 4.77
CA ASP A 550 20.61 25.46 5.78
C ASP A 550 20.80 24.74 7.13
N LYS A 551 21.81 23.86 7.25
CA LYS A 551 22.13 23.13 8.49
C LYS A 551 23.61 23.15 8.83
N PHE A 552 23.89 23.31 10.11
CA PHE A 552 25.20 23.09 10.67
C PHE A 552 25.35 21.62 11.06
N CYS A 553 26.45 21.02 10.65
CA CYS A 553 26.74 19.59 10.83
C CYS A 553 28.24 19.40 11.08
N THR A 554 28.58 18.41 11.91
CA THR A 554 29.96 18.07 12.27
C THR A 554 30.04 16.57 12.51
N MET A 555 31.13 15.96 12.06
CA MET A 555 31.35 14.52 12.12
C MET A 555 32.54 14.18 13.02
N TRP A 556 32.35 13.17 13.87
CA TRP A 556 33.36 12.58 14.74
C TRP A 556 33.64 11.14 14.32
N PHE A 557 34.91 10.78 14.18
CA PHE A 557 35.35 9.42 13.92
C PHE A 557 35.93 8.81 15.19
N ILE A 558 35.49 7.60 15.55
CA ILE A 558 36.03 6.81 16.67
C ILE A 558 36.70 5.57 16.08
N GLY A 559 38.02 5.52 16.16
CA GLY A 559 38.82 4.33 15.81
C GLY A 559 38.82 3.33 16.97
N LEU A 560 38.63 2.04 16.66
CA LEU A 560 38.64 0.94 17.62
C LEU A 560 39.70 -0.09 17.26
N LEU A 561 40.55 -0.45 18.22
CA LEU A 561 41.54 -1.52 18.11
C LEU A 561 41.09 -2.72 18.94
N PHE A 562 40.61 -3.76 18.28
CA PHE A 562 40.16 -4.99 18.95
C PHE A 562 41.34 -5.86 19.41
N ALA A 563 41.18 -6.52 20.55
CA ALA A 563 42.20 -7.41 21.11
C ALA A 563 42.38 -8.63 20.19
N LYS A 564 43.64 -9.04 19.94
CA LYS A 564 43.98 -10.20 19.09
C LYS A 564 43.44 -11.52 19.69
N THR A 565 42.19 -11.81 19.38
CA THR A 565 41.49 -13.07 19.62
C THR A 565 40.74 -13.43 18.33
N GLU A 566 40.92 -14.66 17.85
CA GLU A 566 40.42 -15.07 16.54
C GLU A 566 38.88 -15.17 16.54
N ASN A 567 38.24 -14.55 15.54
CA ASN A 567 36.82 -14.76 15.16
C ASN A 567 35.74 -14.50 16.24
N LEU A 568 35.78 -13.35 16.93
CA LEU A 568 34.66 -12.85 17.73
C LEU A 568 33.90 -11.71 17.02
N ASN A 569 32.59 -11.87 16.81
CA ASN A 569 31.71 -10.73 16.53
C ASN A 569 31.42 -10.02 17.86
N VAL A 570 32.00 -8.85 18.08
CA VAL A 570 31.77 -8.04 19.28
C VAL A 570 30.49 -7.22 19.12
N ASP A 571 29.54 -7.37 20.05
CA ASP A 571 28.32 -6.55 20.10
C ASP A 571 28.57 -5.34 21.02
N LEU A 572 28.51 -4.14 20.45
CA LEU A 572 28.72 -2.86 21.14
C LEU A 572 27.40 -2.12 21.43
N THR A 573 26.24 -2.74 21.19
CA THR A 573 24.93 -2.09 21.31
C THR A 573 24.72 -1.48 22.71
N TYR A 574 25.14 -2.19 23.76
CA TYR A 574 25.01 -1.69 25.14
C TYR A 574 26.01 -0.55 25.45
N ASP A 575 27.22 -0.61 24.90
CA ASP A 575 28.27 0.40 25.13
C ASP A 575 27.91 1.77 24.52
N ILE A 576 27.18 1.76 23.39
CA ILE A 576 26.70 2.98 22.71
C ILE A 576 25.34 3.48 23.23
N GLN A 577 24.55 2.65 23.89
CA GLN A 577 23.16 2.95 24.28
C GLN A 577 23.03 4.23 25.14
N SER A 578 23.93 4.41 26.10
CA SER A 578 23.95 5.61 26.96
C SER A 578 24.22 6.91 26.20
N PHE A 579 24.90 6.82 25.06
CA PHE A 579 25.17 7.98 24.21
C PHE A 579 23.92 8.37 23.41
N THR A 580 23.27 7.40 22.76
CA THR A 580 22.06 7.61 21.93
C THR A 580 20.83 8.03 22.73
N ASP A 581 20.64 7.51 23.95
CA ASP A 581 19.45 7.82 24.76
C ASP A 581 19.50 9.21 25.40
N SER A 582 20.70 9.79 25.53
CA SER A 582 20.90 11.13 26.12
C SER A 582 20.79 12.27 25.10
N GLY A 583 20.50 11.97 23.83
CA GLY A 583 20.62 12.88 22.68
C GLY A 583 19.33 13.06 21.87
N LYS A 584 18.15 12.87 22.46
CA LYS A 584 16.86 13.06 21.78
C LYS A 584 16.08 14.25 22.35
N SER A 585 15.92 15.28 21.53
CA SER A 585 14.94 16.37 21.71
C SER A 585 14.17 16.56 20.39
N GLN A 586 13.20 17.48 20.32
CA GLN A 586 12.39 17.67 19.11
C GLN A 586 13.18 18.23 17.91
N ASP A 587 14.35 18.84 18.17
CA ASP A 587 15.15 19.55 17.16
C ASP A 587 16.54 18.91 16.93
N PHE A 588 16.75 17.67 17.37
CA PHE A 588 18.07 17.03 17.42
C PHE A 588 18.02 15.52 17.18
N ASP A 589 18.96 15.03 16.36
CA ASP A 589 19.16 13.60 16.07
C ASP A 589 20.66 13.26 16.25
N VAL A 590 21.02 12.12 16.86
CA VAL A 590 22.42 11.78 17.28
C VAL A 590 22.81 10.36 16.96
N ASN A 591 23.85 10.22 16.14
CA ASN A 591 23.84 9.13 15.19
C ASN A 591 25.26 8.91 14.47
N LEU A 592 25.70 7.65 14.20
CA LEU A 592 27.01 7.08 13.69
C LEU A 592 27.05 6.48 12.22
N ASN A 593 28.13 6.64 11.38
CA ASN A 593 28.20 6.21 9.93
C ASN A 593 29.28 5.11 9.55
N PRO A 594 29.23 4.29 8.44
CA PRO A 594 29.98 3.03 8.28
C PRO A 594 30.73 2.89 6.92
N TRP A 595 31.47 3.90 6.45
CA TRP A 595 32.16 3.82 5.16
C TRP A 595 33.62 3.32 5.28
N LEU A 596 34.00 2.36 4.41
CA LEU A 596 35.35 1.97 3.92
C LEU A 596 35.27 0.51 3.39
N SER A 597 35.77 0.12 2.21
CA SER A 597 36.12 0.85 0.97
C SER A 597 35.92 -0.11 -0.22
N ARG A 598 35.86 0.42 -1.45
CA ARG A 598 36.22 -0.38 -2.64
C ARG A 598 37.74 -0.56 -2.62
N ASP A 599 38.22 -1.79 -2.48
CA ASP A 599 39.13 -2.44 -3.45
C ASP A 599 39.71 -3.74 -2.89
N GLY A 600 39.72 -4.78 -3.72
CA GLY A 600 40.22 -6.10 -3.37
C GLY A 600 41.74 -6.21 -3.41
N HIS A 601 42.43 -5.62 -2.42
CA HIS A 601 43.86 -5.90 -2.19
C HIS A 601 44.17 -6.31 -0.76
N GLN A 602 45.10 -7.28 -0.65
CA GLN A 602 45.50 -7.92 0.60
C GLN A 602 46.10 -6.91 1.57
N ILE A 603 45.48 -6.73 2.74
CA ILE A 603 46.20 -6.22 3.90
C ILE A 603 46.84 -7.43 4.59
N LYS A 604 48.11 -7.67 4.28
CA LYS A 604 48.97 -8.53 5.10
C LYS A 604 49.22 -7.86 6.46
N PRO A 605 49.37 -8.63 7.55
CA PRO A 605 49.57 -8.05 8.86
C PRO A 605 50.95 -7.40 8.97
N ASN A 606 50.97 -6.16 9.46
CA ASN A 606 51.99 -5.61 10.36
C ASN A 606 51.33 -4.52 11.19
#